data_AF-A0A6S6T4Q5-F1
#
_entry.id   AF-A0A6S6T4Q5-F1
#
_cell.length_a   1.000
_cell.length_b   1.000
_cell.length_c   1.000
_cell.angle_alpha   90.00
_cell.angle_beta   90.00
_cell.angle_gamma   90.00
#
_symmetry.space_group_name_H-M   'P 1'
#
loop_
_entity.id
_entity.type
_entity.pdbx_description
1 polymer ?
#
loop_
_entity_poly.entity_id
_entity_poly.type
_entity_poly.pdbx_seq_one_letter_code
_entity_poly.pdbx_strand_id
1 'polypeptide(L)'
;MQRYDLRHLHDDFYDRMGELIETGLNVGEVGIFMFEIGDYSHIQRSADFIKETGHELMNSIKFNEVDWTLVVKKLSEEQKEERKQAAAEAARVAEEKRLEEERIAKEKADAKAKAAAEKAAAKAAEEEANKEA
;
A
#
# COMPACT_ATOMS: atom_id res chain seq x y z
N MET A 1 -26.15 -4.34 10.01
CA MET A 1 -24.79 -4.41 10.56
C MET A 1 -24.75 -5.65 11.43
N GLN A 2 -23.83 -6.57 11.13
CA GLN A 2 -23.68 -7.83 11.86
C GLN A 2 -22.36 -7.87 12.60
N ARG A 3 -22.31 -8.55 13.74
CA ARG A 3 -21.09 -8.78 14.52
C ARG A 3 -20.81 -10.26 14.60
N TYR A 4 -19.58 -10.65 14.27
CA TYR A 4 -19.11 -12.03 14.30
C TYR A 4 -17.92 -12.14 15.24
N ASP A 5 -18.02 -13.10 16.16
CA ASP A 5 -16.95 -13.42 17.10
C ASP A 5 -16.18 -14.65 16.61
N LEU A 6 -14.94 -14.44 16.20
CA LEU A 6 -14.04 -15.45 15.66
C LEU A 6 -12.87 -15.76 16.62
N ARG A 7 -12.89 -15.23 17.85
CA ARG A 7 -11.78 -15.41 18.80
C ARG A 7 -11.51 -16.88 19.15
N HIS A 8 -12.56 -17.69 19.12
CA HIS A 8 -12.47 -19.14 19.33
C HIS A 8 -11.67 -19.89 18.24
N LEU A 9 -11.39 -19.24 17.10
CA LEU A 9 -10.64 -19.83 15.99
C LEU A 9 -9.15 -19.49 16.03
N HIS A 10 -8.72 -18.61 16.94
CA HIS A 10 -7.33 -18.14 17.04
C HIS A 10 -6.75 -17.76 15.67
N ASP A 11 -5.77 -18.51 15.16
CA ASP A 11 -5.06 -18.21 13.91
C ASP A 11 -5.82 -18.65 12.64
N ASP A 12 -6.81 -19.54 12.76
CA ASP A 12 -7.54 -20.17 11.65
C ASP A 12 -8.88 -19.46 11.33
N PHE A 13 -8.97 -18.15 11.58
CA PHE A 13 -10.22 -17.40 11.42
C PHE A 13 -10.55 -16.96 9.98
N TYR A 14 -9.57 -17.00 9.07
CA TYR A 14 -9.68 -16.42 7.72
C TYR A 14 -10.77 -17.08 6.88
N ASP A 15 -10.81 -18.41 6.87
CA ASP A 15 -11.79 -19.18 6.09
C ASP A 15 -13.21 -18.86 6.54
N ARG A 16 -13.41 -18.82 7.86
CA ARG A 16 -14.72 -18.49 8.45
C ARG A 16 -15.11 -17.04 8.18
N MET A 17 -14.15 -16.12 8.23
CA MET A 17 -14.39 -14.71 7.90
C MET A 17 -14.86 -14.55 6.44
N GLY A 18 -14.17 -15.20 5.48
CA GLY A 18 -14.57 -15.18 4.08
C GLY A 18 -15.99 -15.71 3.86
N GLU A 19 -16.29 -16.89 4.43
CA GLU A 19 -17.62 -17.51 4.33
C GLU A 19 -18.71 -16.57 4.89
N LEU A 20 -18.48 -15.92 6.03
CA LEU A 20 -19.44 -15.02 6.65
C LEU A 20 -19.65 -13.73 5.86
N ILE A 21 -18.62 -13.24 5.17
CA ILE A 21 -18.78 -12.08 4.28
C ILE A 21 -19.64 -12.48 3.07
N GLU A 22 -19.43 -13.66 2.50
CA GLU A 22 -20.17 -14.11 1.31
C GLU A 22 -21.60 -14.53 1.61
N THR A 23 -21.83 -15.26 2.71
CA THR A 23 -23.13 -15.86 3.02
C THR A 23 -23.90 -15.10 4.09
N GLY A 24 -23.20 -14.45 5.03
CA GLY A 24 -23.79 -13.83 6.21
C GLY A 24 -24.16 -12.37 6.05
N LEU A 25 -23.58 -11.66 5.09
CA LEU A 25 -23.81 -10.23 4.86
C LEU A 25 -24.56 -9.97 3.56
N ASN A 26 -25.47 -8.99 3.58
CA ASN A 26 -26.07 -8.45 2.37
C ASN A 26 -25.14 -7.45 1.68
N VAL A 27 -25.33 -7.23 0.38
CA VAL A 27 -24.59 -6.21 -0.37
C VAL A 27 -24.85 -4.83 0.25
N GLY A 28 -23.78 -4.08 0.53
CA GLY A 28 -23.82 -2.78 1.20
C GLY A 28 -23.90 -2.87 2.73
N GLU A 29 -24.05 -4.06 3.31
CA GLU A 29 -24.06 -4.27 4.75
C GLU A 29 -22.65 -4.31 5.34
N VAL A 30 -22.53 -3.85 6.58
CA VAL A 30 -21.30 -3.84 7.36
C VAL A 30 -21.26 -5.03 8.31
N GLY A 31 -20.17 -5.80 8.25
CA GLY A 31 -19.80 -6.83 9.20
C GLY A 31 -18.64 -6.38 10.09
N ILE A 32 -18.74 -6.66 11.39
CA ILE A 32 -17.69 -6.45 12.37
C ILE A 32 -17.18 -7.82 12.78
N PHE A 33 -15.92 -8.11 12.49
CA PHE A 33 -15.25 -9.36 12.84
C PHE A 33 -14.31 -9.12 14.01
N MET A 34 -14.46 -9.92 15.06
CA MET A 34 -13.57 -9.90 16.22
C MET A 34 -12.72 -11.15 16.22
N PHE A 35 -11.42 -11.00 16.37
CA PHE A 35 -10.49 -12.13 16.49
C PHE A 35 -9.38 -11.80 17.46
N GLU A 36 -8.81 -12.84 18.03
CA GLU A 36 -7.70 -12.75 18.96
C GLU A 36 -6.40 -12.72 18.16
N ILE A 37 -5.46 -11.87 18.54
CA ILE A 37 -4.17 -11.72 17.88
C ILE A 37 -3.06 -11.94 18.90
N GLY A 38 -2.28 -13.01 18.67
CA GLY A 38 -0.99 -13.22 19.34
C GLY A 38 0.16 -12.45 18.68
N ASP A 39 0.20 -12.39 17.34
CA ASP A 39 1.23 -11.69 16.56
C ASP A 39 0.63 -10.73 15.52
N TYR A 40 1.25 -9.55 15.34
CA TYR A 40 0.77 -8.47 14.46
C TYR A 40 0.71 -8.86 12.97
N SER A 41 1.35 -9.97 12.57
CA SER A 41 1.31 -10.48 11.19
C SER A 41 -0.11 -10.75 10.68
N HIS A 42 -1.04 -11.12 11.56
CA HIS A 42 -2.44 -11.41 11.19
C HIS A 42 -3.24 -10.17 10.78
N ILE A 43 -2.85 -8.98 11.23
CA ILE A 43 -3.53 -7.71 10.92
C ILE A 43 -3.30 -7.34 9.46
N GLN A 44 -2.04 -7.40 9.02
CA GLN A 44 -1.70 -7.08 7.64
C GLN A 44 -2.34 -8.09 6.69
N ARG A 45 -2.25 -9.40 7.01
CA ARG A 45 -2.88 -10.46 6.23
C ARG A 45 -4.40 -10.34 6.15
N SER A 46 -5.07 -9.99 7.24
CA SER A 46 -6.53 -9.79 7.21
C SER A 46 -6.92 -8.58 6.37
N ALA A 47 -6.15 -7.48 6.44
CA ALA A 47 -6.38 -6.32 5.57
C ALA A 47 -6.15 -6.66 4.09
N ASP A 48 -5.13 -7.43 3.77
CA ASP A 48 -4.82 -7.85 2.41
C ASP A 48 -5.86 -8.84 1.88
N PHE A 49 -6.33 -9.79 2.69
CA PHE A 49 -7.43 -10.68 2.34
C PHE A 49 -8.73 -9.93 1.96
N ILE A 50 -9.09 -8.88 2.71
CA ILE A 50 -10.26 -8.05 2.38
C ILE A 50 -10.08 -7.30 1.06
N LYS A 51 -8.87 -6.82 0.78
CA LYS A 51 -8.55 -6.18 -0.51
C LYS A 51 -8.61 -7.18 -1.67
N GLU A 52 -8.07 -8.37 -1.49
CA GLU A 52 -8.07 -9.44 -2.49
C GLU A 52 -9.50 -9.91 -2.84
N THR A 53 -10.35 -10.04 -1.82
CA THR A 53 -11.78 -10.34 -2.01
C THR A 53 -12.58 -9.17 -2.62
N GLY A 54 -11.96 -7.99 -2.75
CA GLY A 54 -12.54 -6.79 -3.35
C GLY A 54 -13.53 -6.06 -2.44
N HIS A 55 -13.63 -6.45 -1.17
CA HIS A 55 -14.53 -5.83 -0.21
C HIS A 55 -13.93 -4.56 0.40
N GLU A 56 -14.77 -3.74 1.01
CA GLU A 56 -14.32 -2.48 1.59
C GLU A 56 -13.90 -2.68 3.04
N LEU A 57 -12.60 -2.54 3.30
CA LEU A 57 -12.10 -2.38 4.66
C LEU A 57 -12.38 -0.96 5.15
N MET A 58 -13.27 -0.82 6.13
CA MET A 58 -13.64 0.48 6.69
C MET A 58 -12.80 0.87 7.91
N ASN A 59 -12.57 -0.09 8.80
CA ASN A 59 -11.82 0.15 10.02
C ASN A 59 -11.08 -1.12 10.46
N SER A 60 -9.94 -0.92 11.12
CA SER A 60 -9.12 -1.97 11.71
C SER A 60 -8.57 -1.41 13.01
N ILE A 61 -9.09 -1.88 14.15
CA ILE A 61 -8.77 -1.32 15.46
C ILE A 61 -8.51 -2.40 16.50
N LYS A 62 -7.39 -2.23 17.21
CA LYS A 62 -7.07 -2.89 18.46
C LYS A 62 -7.80 -2.20 19.60
N PHE A 63 -8.68 -2.89 20.31
CA PHE A 63 -9.40 -2.28 21.43
C PHE A 63 -8.91 -2.74 22.80
N ASN A 64 -8.21 -3.87 22.90
CA ASN A 64 -7.48 -4.26 24.10
C ASN A 64 -6.14 -4.93 23.71
N GLU A 65 -5.44 -5.57 24.65
CA GLU A 65 -4.11 -6.12 24.40
C GLU A 65 -4.09 -7.30 23.41
N VAL A 66 -5.19 -8.06 23.32
CA VAL A 66 -5.24 -9.35 22.61
C VAL A 66 -6.31 -9.38 21.51
N ASP A 67 -7.40 -8.65 21.67
CA ASP A 67 -8.53 -8.61 20.77
C ASP A 67 -8.40 -7.49 19.73
N TRP A 68 -8.68 -7.85 18.48
CA TRP A 68 -8.73 -6.96 17.34
C TRP A 68 -10.12 -6.98 16.71
N THR A 69 -10.53 -5.84 16.13
CA THR A 69 -11.76 -5.75 15.36
C THR A 69 -11.51 -5.23 13.96
N LEU A 70 -12.14 -5.88 12.99
CA LEU A 70 -12.10 -5.54 11.58
C LEU A 70 -13.52 -5.22 11.11
N VAL A 71 -13.70 -4.04 10.56
CA VAL A 71 -14.98 -3.56 10.05
C VAL A 71 -14.93 -3.60 8.54
N VAL A 72 -15.74 -4.47 7.95
CA VAL A 72 -15.77 -4.74 6.52
C VAL A 72 -17.16 -4.44 5.99
N LYS A 73 -17.25 -3.73 4.87
CA LYS A 73 -18.50 -3.56 4.13
C LYS A 73 -18.49 -4.43 2.89
N LYS A 74 -19.53 -5.26 2.76
CA LYS A 74 -19.71 -6.07 1.57
C LYS A 74 -20.09 -5.18 0.39
N LEU A 75 -19.42 -5.39 -0.72
CA LEU A 75 -19.66 -4.69 -1.98
C LEU A 75 -20.29 -5.64 -2.99
N SER A 76 -20.99 -5.08 -3.98
CA SER A 76 -21.48 -5.82 -5.14
C SER A 76 -20.30 -6.21 -6.05
N GLU A 77 -20.51 -7.19 -6.93
CA GLU A 77 -19.51 -7.58 -7.92
C GLU A 77 -19.11 -6.43 -8.85
N GLU A 78 -20.07 -5.58 -9.25
CA GLU A 78 -19.80 -4.37 -10.04
C GLU A 78 -18.84 -3.43 -9.30
N GLN A 79 -19.10 -3.16 -8.02
CA GLN A 79 -18.24 -2.33 -7.18
C GLN A 79 -16.85 -2.94 -6.95
N LYS A 80 -16.76 -4.28 -6.87
CA LYS A 80 -15.47 -4.98 -6.79
C LYS A 80 -14.65 -4.78 -8.06
N GLU A 81 -15.27 -4.92 -9.23
CA GLU A 81 -14.60 -4.77 -10.52
C GLU A 81 -14.14 -3.31 -10.76
N GLU A 82 -14.99 -2.33 -10.45
CA GLU A 82 -14.60 -0.92 -10.49
C GLU A 82 -13.38 -0.65 -9.59
N ARG A 83 -13.36 -1.22 -8.38
CA ARG A 83 -12.21 -1.07 -7.47
C ARG A 83 -10.95 -1.76 -7.99
N LYS A 84 -11.05 -2.94 -8.58
CA LYS A 84 -9.89 -3.63 -9.18
C LYS A 84 -9.32 -2.81 -10.34
N GLN A 85 -10.18 -2.25 -11.19
CA GLN A 85 -9.75 -1.39 -12.29
C GLN A 85 -9.09 -0.10 -11.76
N ALA A 86 -9.70 0.56 -10.78
CA ALA A 86 -9.13 1.75 -10.14
C ALA A 86 -7.80 1.46 -9.45
N ALA A 87 -7.65 0.30 -8.80
CA ALA A 87 -6.40 -0.13 -8.18
C ALA A 87 -5.31 -0.43 -9.22
N ALA A 88 -5.66 -1.11 -10.32
CA ALA A 88 -4.73 -1.39 -11.42
C ALA A 88 -4.28 -0.10 -12.11
N GLU A 89 -5.20 0.84 -12.35
CA GLU A 89 -4.87 2.16 -12.89
C GLU A 89 -3.98 2.96 -11.94
N ALA A 90 -4.31 2.99 -10.64
CA ALA A 90 -3.49 3.65 -9.63
C ALA A 90 -2.07 3.05 -9.56
N ALA A 91 -1.93 1.73 -9.67
CA ALA A 91 -0.64 1.05 -9.71
C ALA A 91 0.17 1.46 -10.95
N ARG A 92 -0.46 1.48 -12.14
CA ARG A 92 0.19 1.95 -13.38
C ARG A 92 0.65 3.40 -13.25
N VAL A 93 -0.21 4.29 -12.76
CA VAL A 93 0.13 5.71 -12.56
C VAL A 93 1.26 5.88 -11.54
N ALA A 94 1.29 5.08 -10.48
CA ALA A 94 2.36 5.12 -9.49
C ALA A 94 3.70 4.64 -10.06
N GLU A 95 3.68 3.59 -10.89
CA GLU A 95 4.88 3.10 -11.58
C GLU A 95 5.41 4.12 -12.60
N GLU A 96 4.54 4.71 -13.42
CA GLU A 96 4.89 5.78 -14.36
C GLU A 96 5.53 6.97 -13.63
N LYS A 97 4.94 7.41 -12.50
CA LYS A 97 5.53 8.47 -11.67
C LYS A 97 6.90 8.10 -11.12
N ARG A 98 7.09 6.88 -10.63
CA ARG A 98 8.38 6.40 -10.12
C ARG A 98 9.46 6.42 -11.21
N LEU A 99 9.13 5.94 -12.41
CA LEU A 99 10.06 5.94 -13.54
C LEU A 99 10.41 7.37 -13.98
N GLU A 100 9.43 8.26 -13.97
CA GLU A 100 9.66 9.68 -14.29
C GLU A 100 10.52 10.38 -13.22
N GLU A 101 10.28 10.12 -11.93
CA GLU A 101 11.12 10.62 -10.85
C GLU A 101 12.57 10.12 -10.96
N GLU A 102 12.77 8.85 -11.31
CA GLU A 102 14.08 8.26 -11.55
C GLU A 102 14.78 8.89 -12.76
N ARG A 103 14.05 9.12 -13.86
CA ARG A 103 14.57 9.81 -15.05
C ARG A 103 15.01 11.23 -14.72
N ILE A 104 14.17 11.99 -14.02
CA ILE A 104 14.48 13.36 -13.58
C ILE A 104 15.70 13.36 -12.64
N ALA A 105 15.81 12.40 -11.73
CA ALA A 105 16.95 12.28 -10.83
C ALA A 105 18.25 12.01 -11.59
N LYS A 106 18.21 11.12 -12.60
CA LYS A 106 19.36 10.82 -13.45
C LYS A 106 19.78 12.04 -14.29
N GLU A 107 18.85 12.72 -14.93
CA GLU A 107 19.14 13.94 -15.70
C GLU A 107 19.76 15.05 -14.82
N LYS A 108 19.25 15.23 -13.61
CA LYS A 108 19.85 16.17 -12.63
C LYS A 108 21.25 15.75 -12.21
N ALA A 109 21.49 14.46 -12.01
CA ALA A 109 22.82 13.93 -11.68
C ALA A 109 23.82 14.15 -12.82
N ASP A 110 23.43 13.86 -14.06
CA ASP A 110 24.25 14.04 -15.25
C ASP A 110 24.55 15.53 -15.50
N ALA A 111 23.57 16.41 -15.36
CA ALA A 111 23.76 17.86 -15.47
C ALA A 111 24.71 18.39 -14.38
N LYS A 112 24.59 17.90 -13.14
CA LYS A 112 25.50 18.26 -12.05
C LYS A 112 26.93 17.77 -12.31
N ALA A 113 27.09 16.56 -12.85
CA ALA A 113 28.39 16.01 -13.22
C ALA A 113 29.04 16.83 -14.33
N LYS A 114 28.29 17.20 -15.38
CA LYS A 114 28.78 18.04 -16.47
C LYS A 114 29.21 19.43 -15.99
N ALA A 115 28.39 20.08 -15.15
CA ALA A 115 28.72 21.38 -14.57
C ALA A 115 29.96 21.32 -13.65
N ALA A 116 30.15 20.22 -12.91
CA ALA A 116 31.34 20.01 -12.09
C ALA A 116 32.59 19.81 -12.96
N ALA A 117 32.49 19.06 -14.05
CA ALA A 117 33.58 18.86 -15.01
C ALA A 117 33.99 20.17 -15.71
N GLU A 118 33.02 20.97 -16.15
CA GLU A 118 33.29 22.29 -16.75
C GLU A 118 33.95 23.25 -15.76
N LYS A 119 33.48 23.28 -14.50
CA LYS A 119 34.14 24.07 -13.44
C LYS A 119 35.55 23.60 -13.15
N ALA A 120 35.80 22.30 -13.12
CA ALA A 120 37.13 21.74 -12.89
C ALA A 120 38.09 22.09 -14.04
N ALA A 121 37.63 21.98 -15.30
CA ALA A 121 38.40 22.34 -16.47
C ALA A 121 38.72 23.84 -16.52
N ALA A 122 37.75 24.71 -16.19
CA ALA A 122 37.98 26.15 -16.12
C ALA A 122 39.01 26.53 -15.04
N LYS A 123 38.95 25.89 -13.87
CA LYS A 123 39.91 26.10 -12.79
C LYS A 123 41.33 25.66 -13.16
N ALA A 124 41.45 24.52 -13.83
CA ALA A 124 42.75 24.00 -14.28
C ALA A 124 43.40 24.93 -15.33
N ALA A 125 42.61 25.46 -16.28
CA ALA A 125 43.09 26.41 -17.28
C ALA A 125 43.54 27.74 -16.65
N GLU A 126 42.83 28.23 -15.62
CA GLU A 126 43.21 29.43 -14.89
C GLU A 126 44.51 29.24 -14.08
N GLU A 127 44.71 28.04 -13.50
CA GLU A 127 45.94 27.69 -12.78
C GLU A 127 47.17 27.53 -13.70
N GLU A 128 46.98 27.04 -14.92
CA GLU A 128 48.04 26.95 -15.93
C GLU A 128 48.44 28.34 -16.45
N ALA A 129 47.47 29.19 -16.78
CA ALA A 129 47.72 30.54 -17.26
C ALA A 129 48.47 31.42 -16.23
N ASN A 130 48.26 31.18 -14.94
CA ASN A 130 48.92 31.93 -13.87
C ASN A 130 50.32 31.40 -13.52
N LYS A 131 50.76 30.27 -14.08
CA LYS A 131 52.12 29.72 -13.92
C LYS A 131 53.07 30.13 -15.05
N GLU A 132 52.53 30.59 -16.19
CA GLU A 132 53.31 31.07 -17.35
C GLU A 132 53.52 32.60 -17.38
N ALA A 133 52.97 33.34 -16.40
CA ALA A 133 53.16 34.79 -16.20
C ALA A 133 54.16 35.09 -15.08
#